data_AF-A0A5C5V708-F1
#
_entry.id   AF-A0A5C5V708-F1
#
_cell.length_a   1.000
_cell.length_b   1.000
_cell.length_c   1.000
_cell.angle_alpha   90.00
_cell.angle_beta   90.00
_cell.angle_gamma   90.00
#
_symmetry.space_group_name_H-M   'P 1'
#
loop_
_entity.id
_entity.type
_entity.pdbx_description
1 polymer ?
#
loop_
_entity_poly.entity_id
_entity_poly.type
_entity_poly.pdbx_seq_one_letter_code
_entity_poly.pdbx_strand_id
1 'polypeptide(L)'
;MQFNLRLLLTAVTLVAVACAALATPGVWWAALFSTAVLFWLIAAVALAVGSDRRARAWWAGVLIGGVGYCLFLPTGWGTALNSTVGYSAERNGLITSKLLGVAFASLHPVNNNTPIPTPVGTPTIPQTAAYYQPAQAYPSNQNITVVATPVATPPVLYAPLARESFLTVGHACFAMLASLVGGLLAARAFDRRETASAGPKSGAPGGSPQIA
;
A
#
# COMPACT_ATOMS: atom_id res chain seq x y z
N MET A 1 -31.06 13.02 -8.32
CA MET A 1 -29.68 12.81 -8.81
C MET A 1 -29.70 11.64 -9.77
N GLN A 2 -29.45 11.84 -11.06
CA GLN A 2 -29.38 10.75 -12.03
C GLN A 2 -28.02 10.07 -11.88
N PHE A 3 -28.00 8.81 -11.44
CA PHE A 3 -26.76 8.05 -11.34
C PHE A 3 -26.25 7.76 -12.76
N ASN A 4 -25.06 8.25 -13.08
CA ASN A 4 -24.42 7.97 -14.36
C ASN A 4 -23.95 6.52 -14.36
N LEU A 5 -24.67 5.66 -15.08
CA LEU A 5 -24.38 4.22 -15.18
C LEU A 5 -22.95 3.94 -15.66
N ARG A 6 -22.36 4.84 -16.46
CA ARG A 6 -20.96 4.73 -16.91
C ARG A 6 -19.97 4.82 -15.75
N LEU A 7 -20.20 5.74 -14.81
CA LEU A 7 -19.32 5.95 -13.67
C LEU A 7 -19.38 4.77 -12.70
N LEU A 8 -20.56 4.19 -12.52
CA LEU A 8 -20.74 2.98 -11.72
C LEU A 8 -19.98 1.80 -12.36
N LEU A 9 -20.13 1.58 -13.66
CA LEU A 9 -19.41 0.52 -14.37
C LEU A 9 -17.89 0.69 -14.27
N THR A 10 -17.37 1.91 -14.43
CA THR A 10 -15.92 2.17 -14.27
C THR A 10 -15.44 1.92 -12.83
N ALA A 11 -16.26 2.23 -11.82
CA ALA A 11 -15.90 1.95 -10.44
C ALA A 11 -15.87 0.43 -10.18
N VAL A 12 -16.85 -0.31 -10.68
CA VAL A 12 -16.92 -1.77 -10.53
C VAL A 12 -15.75 -2.45 -11.25
N THR A 13 -15.37 -2.02 -12.45
CA THR A 13 -14.22 -2.59 -13.15
C THR A 13 -12.91 -2.33 -12.42
N LEU A 14 -12.70 -1.13 -11.88
CA LEU A 14 -11.51 -0.82 -11.07
C LEU A 14 -11.43 -1.69 -9.81
N VAL A 15 -12.56 -1.89 -9.11
CA VAL A 15 -12.63 -2.79 -7.95
C VAL A 15 -12.32 -4.22 -8.36
N ALA A 16 -12.89 -4.70 -9.47
CA ALA A 16 -12.61 -6.05 -9.97
C ALA A 16 -11.13 -6.24 -10.31
N VAL A 17 -10.48 -5.25 -10.93
CA VAL A 17 -9.04 -5.27 -11.22
C VAL A 17 -8.21 -5.28 -9.94
N ALA A 18 -8.57 -4.48 -8.94
CA ALA A 18 -7.90 -4.49 -7.64
C ALA A 18 -8.05 -5.85 -6.93
N CYS A 19 -9.23 -6.46 -6.96
CA CYS A 19 -9.46 -7.79 -6.42
C CYS A 19 -8.66 -8.86 -7.16
N ALA A 20 -8.60 -8.80 -8.50
CA ALA A 20 -7.79 -9.71 -9.30
C ALA A 20 -6.29 -9.58 -8.97
N ALA A 21 -5.79 -8.35 -8.85
CA ALA A 21 -4.41 -8.08 -8.46
C ALA A 21 -4.07 -8.60 -7.05
N LEU A 22 -5.03 -8.55 -6.12
CA LEU A 22 -4.88 -9.12 -4.77
C LEU A 22 -4.98 -10.65 -4.75
N ALA A 23 -5.77 -11.26 -5.63
CA ALA A 23 -5.89 -12.72 -5.72
C ALA A 23 -4.59 -13.36 -6.24
N THR A 24 -3.95 -12.75 -7.23
CA THR A 24 -2.68 -13.20 -7.81
C THR A 24 -1.60 -12.13 -7.63
N PRO A 25 -1.07 -11.95 -6.40
CA PRO A 25 -0.10 -10.90 -6.15
C PRO A 25 1.21 -11.20 -6.87
N GLY A 26 1.72 -10.21 -7.59
CA GLY A 26 2.97 -10.32 -8.32
C GLY A 26 3.67 -8.98 -8.45
N VAL A 27 4.97 -9.02 -8.73
CA VAL A 27 5.83 -7.83 -8.85
C VAL A 27 5.28 -6.84 -9.89
N TRP A 28 4.71 -7.36 -10.98
CA TRP A 28 4.08 -6.54 -12.02
C TRP A 28 2.87 -5.76 -11.52
N TRP A 29 1.99 -6.39 -10.73
CA TRP A 29 0.83 -5.72 -10.13
C TRP A 29 1.29 -4.64 -9.14
N ALA A 30 2.27 -4.96 -8.30
CA ALA A 30 2.83 -4.00 -7.36
C ALA A 30 3.42 -2.78 -8.09
N ALA A 31 4.18 -2.99 -9.16
CA ALA A 31 4.75 -1.92 -9.98
C ALA A 31 3.66 -1.08 -10.69
N LEU A 32 2.64 -1.73 -11.27
CA LEU A 32 1.53 -1.04 -11.94
C LEU A 32 0.72 -0.18 -10.97
N PHE A 33 0.35 -0.71 -9.81
CA PHE A 33 -0.43 0.06 -8.83
C PHE A 33 0.39 1.18 -8.19
N SER A 34 1.67 0.96 -7.91
CA SER A 34 2.56 1.99 -7.38
C SER A 34 2.75 3.14 -8.39
N THR A 35 3.00 2.82 -9.66
CA THR A 35 3.11 3.84 -10.72
C THR A 35 1.79 4.55 -10.98
N ALA A 36 0.66 3.84 -10.93
CA ALA A 36 -0.66 4.44 -11.05
C ALA A 36 -0.95 5.44 -9.92
N VAL A 37 -0.58 5.14 -8.66
CA VAL A 37 -0.71 6.09 -7.54
C VAL A 37 0.16 7.33 -7.77
N LEU A 38 1.42 7.15 -8.17
CA LEU A 38 2.31 8.28 -8.46
C LEU A 38 1.76 9.15 -9.59
N PHE A 39 1.32 8.54 -10.68
CA PHE A 39 0.72 9.24 -11.80
C PHE A 39 -0.55 9.98 -11.38
N TRP A 40 -1.41 9.35 -10.56
CA TRP A 40 -2.59 9.97 -10.00
C TRP A 40 -2.27 11.21 -9.16
N LEU A 41 -1.24 11.14 -8.30
CA LEU A 41 -0.81 12.28 -7.49
C LEU A 41 -0.23 13.42 -8.35
N ILE A 42 0.56 13.10 -9.37
CA ILE A 42 1.08 14.09 -10.32
C ILE A 42 -0.06 14.76 -11.09
N ALA A 43 -1.03 13.97 -11.57
CA ALA A 43 -2.21 14.49 -12.24
C ALA A 43 -3.03 15.38 -11.29
N ALA A 44 -3.17 15.01 -10.02
CA ALA A 44 -3.84 15.83 -9.02
C ALA A 44 -3.16 17.18 -8.81
N VAL A 45 -1.82 17.24 -8.83
CA VAL A 45 -1.07 18.52 -8.79
C VAL A 45 -1.40 19.37 -10.02
N ALA A 46 -1.30 18.80 -11.22
CA ALA A 46 -1.55 19.54 -12.47
C ALA A 46 -3.00 20.09 -12.51
N LEU A 47 -3.96 19.26 -12.11
CA LEU A 47 -5.37 19.62 -12.07
C LEU A 47 -5.69 20.59 -10.93
N ALA A 48 -4.97 20.55 -9.80
CA ALA A 48 -5.11 21.57 -8.76
C ALA A 48 -4.67 22.97 -9.24
N VAL A 49 -3.67 23.06 -10.12
CA VAL A 49 -3.19 24.34 -10.65
C VAL A 49 -4.13 24.91 -11.70
N GLY A 50 -4.68 24.06 -12.58
CA GLY A 50 -5.49 24.49 -13.72
C GLY A 50 -7.00 24.62 -13.46
N SER A 51 -7.49 24.32 -12.26
CA SER A 51 -8.94 24.21 -11.99
C SER A 51 -9.54 25.40 -11.24
N ASP A 52 -10.85 25.61 -11.43
CA ASP A 52 -11.63 26.62 -10.72
C ASP A 52 -11.61 26.45 -9.21
N ARG A 53 -11.99 27.50 -8.45
CA ARG A 53 -11.88 27.55 -6.97
C ARG A 53 -12.37 26.28 -6.26
N ARG A 54 -13.56 25.78 -6.63
CA ARG A 54 -14.16 24.58 -6.03
C ARG A 54 -13.41 23.31 -6.41
N ALA A 55 -13.08 23.16 -7.69
CA ALA A 55 -12.35 22.00 -8.20
C ALA A 55 -10.91 21.96 -7.64
N ARG A 56 -10.26 23.10 -7.48
CA ARG A 56 -8.95 23.24 -6.85
C ARG A 56 -8.96 22.78 -5.39
N ALA A 57 -10.01 23.13 -4.63
CA ALA A 57 -10.16 22.64 -3.26
C ALA A 57 -10.27 21.11 -3.22
N TRP A 58 -11.00 20.52 -4.16
CA TRP A 58 -11.10 19.06 -4.28
C TRP A 58 -9.75 18.42 -4.61
N TRP A 59 -9.05 18.88 -5.65
CA TRP A 59 -7.74 18.34 -6.02
C TRP A 59 -6.67 18.56 -4.95
N ALA A 60 -6.70 19.68 -4.23
CA ALA A 60 -5.84 19.92 -3.08
C ALA A 60 -6.11 18.91 -1.96
N GLY A 61 -7.38 18.59 -1.69
CA GLY A 61 -7.74 17.53 -0.76
C GLY A 61 -7.27 16.14 -1.21
N VAL A 62 -7.34 15.84 -2.51
CA VAL A 62 -6.81 14.59 -3.09
C VAL A 62 -5.32 14.47 -2.83
N LEU A 63 -4.57 15.54 -3.11
CA LEU A 63 -3.14 15.60 -2.88
C LEU A 63 -2.80 15.43 -1.39
N ILE A 64 -3.45 16.18 -0.50
CA ILE A 64 -3.20 16.10 0.95
C ILE A 64 -3.53 14.71 1.49
N GLY A 65 -4.68 14.12 1.10
CA GLY A 65 -5.08 12.79 1.56
C GLY A 65 -4.15 11.69 1.04
N GLY A 66 -3.78 11.75 -0.24
CA GLY A 66 -2.92 10.75 -0.87
C GLY A 66 -1.45 10.85 -0.43
N VAL A 67 -0.86 12.05 -0.49
CA VAL A 67 0.50 12.31 -0.02
C VAL A 67 0.59 12.08 1.49
N GLY A 68 -0.42 12.53 2.25
CA GLY A 68 -0.52 12.29 3.69
C GLY A 68 -0.48 10.80 4.00
N TYR A 69 -1.27 9.98 3.29
CA TYR A 69 -1.23 8.52 3.45
C TYR A 69 0.14 7.92 3.11
N CYS A 70 0.74 8.30 1.97
CA CYS A 70 2.07 7.82 1.57
C CYS A 70 3.17 8.22 2.56
N LEU A 71 3.11 9.44 3.11
CA LEU A 71 4.07 9.94 4.11
C LEU A 71 3.82 9.41 5.52
N PHE A 72 2.61 8.94 5.83
CA PHE A 72 2.27 8.25 7.09
C PHE A 72 2.49 6.73 7.05
N LEU A 73 2.87 6.20 5.88
CA LEU A 73 3.42 4.85 5.70
C LEU A 73 4.96 4.73 5.84
N PRO A 74 5.75 5.69 6.36
CA PRO A 74 7.17 5.81 6.06
C PRO A 74 8.03 4.70 6.68
N THR A 75 7.45 3.77 7.43
CA THR A 75 8.14 2.56 7.92
C THR A 75 7.93 1.31 7.05
N GLY A 76 7.18 1.38 5.94
CA GLY A 76 6.87 0.23 5.08
C GLY A 76 7.47 0.25 3.66
N TRP A 77 7.51 1.40 2.98
CA TRP A 77 7.92 1.44 1.56
C TRP A 77 9.45 1.46 1.34
N GLY A 78 10.19 2.24 2.14
CA GLY A 78 11.65 2.36 1.99
C GLY A 78 12.45 1.21 2.61
N THR A 79 11.90 0.55 3.63
CA THR A 79 12.55 -0.55 4.36
C THR A 79 12.42 -1.89 3.63
N ALA A 80 11.35 -2.11 2.86
CA ALA A 80 11.15 -3.31 2.05
C ALA A 80 12.22 -3.48 0.94
N LEU A 81 12.72 -2.37 0.38
CA LEU A 81 13.73 -2.40 -0.68
C LEU A 81 15.15 -2.65 -0.17
N ASN A 82 15.40 -2.52 1.15
CA ASN A 82 16.75 -2.51 1.71
C ASN A 82 16.98 -3.59 2.79
N SER A 83 15.97 -4.39 3.15
CA SER A 83 16.12 -5.44 4.15
C SER A 83 16.26 -6.82 3.54
N THR A 84 17.50 -7.24 3.31
CA THR A 84 17.88 -8.65 3.05
C THR A 84 17.62 -9.56 4.27
N VAL A 85 17.26 -8.98 5.41
CA VAL A 85 17.02 -9.67 6.68
C VAL A 85 15.55 -9.50 7.02
N GLY A 86 14.77 -10.59 6.95
CA GLY A 86 13.31 -10.61 6.98
C GLY A 86 12.68 -9.61 7.95
N TYR A 87 12.19 -8.49 7.43
CA TYR A 87 11.46 -7.50 8.21
C TYR A 87 9.98 -7.84 8.24
N SER A 88 9.53 -8.13 9.46
CA SER A 88 8.14 -8.20 9.88
C SER A 88 7.47 -6.83 9.71
N ALA A 89 6.79 -6.62 8.59
CA ALA A 89 5.86 -5.49 8.41
C ALA A 89 4.76 -5.43 9.51
N GLU A 90 4.58 -6.51 10.28
CA GLU A 90 3.70 -6.56 11.46
C GLU A 90 4.18 -5.68 12.62
N ARG A 91 5.48 -5.38 12.74
CA ARG A 91 6.00 -4.58 13.87
C ARG A 91 5.55 -3.11 13.85
N ASN A 92 5.18 -2.56 12.69
CA ASN A 92 4.89 -1.13 12.57
C ASN A 92 3.43 -0.74 12.87
N GLY A 93 2.61 -1.66 13.39
CA GLY A 93 1.37 -1.31 14.12
C GLY A 93 0.25 -0.64 13.31
N LEU A 94 0.43 -0.36 12.01
CA LEU A 94 -0.60 0.23 11.16
C LEU A 94 -1.81 -0.72 11.03
N ILE A 95 -2.99 -0.19 11.32
CA ILE A 95 -4.26 -0.93 11.23
C ILE A 95 -4.45 -1.49 9.81
N THR A 96 -4.07 -0.73 8.78
CA THR A 96 -4.15 -1.15 7.38
C THR A 96 -3.25 -2.35 7.08
N SER A 97 -2.03 -2.38 7.60
CA SER A 97 -1.11 -3.52 7.43
C SER A 97 -1.61 -4.77 8.17
N LYS A 98 -2.22 -4.61 9.36
CA LYS A 98 -2.86 -5.72 10.08
C LYS A 98 -4.05 -6.28 9.32
N LEU A 99 -4.92 -5.40 8.81
CA LEU A 99 -6.08 -5.81 7.98
C LEU A 99 -5.62 -6.53 6.71
N LEU A 100 -4.59 -6.03 6.03
CA LEU A 100 -4.02 -6.70 4.86
C LEU A 100 -3.35 -8.03 5.22
N GLY A 101 -2.68 -8.13 6.36
CA GLY A 101 -2.11 -9.40 6.83
C GLY A 101 -3.18 -10.47 7.08
N VAL A 102 -4.28 -10.10 7.73
CA VAL A 102 -5.44 -10.99 7.92
C VAL A 102 -6.08 -11.37 6.58
N ALA A 103 -6.26 -10.39 5.69
CA ALA A 103 -6.80 -10.63 4.35
C ALA A 103 -5.93 -11.59 3.54
N PHE A 104 -4.60 -11.41 3.57
CA PHE A 104 -3.65 -12.30 2.90
C PHE A 104 -3.73 -13.73 3.46
N ALA A 105 -3.73 -13.88 4.79
CA ALA A 105 -3.84 -15.19 5.42
C ALA A 105 -5.16 -15.91 5.07
N SER A 106 -6.24 -15.15 4.86
CA SER A 106 -7.53 -15.70 4.43
C SER A 106 -7.58 -16.05 2.94
N LEU A 107 -6.89 -15.30 2.07
CA LEU A 107 -6.91 -15.49 0.62
C LEU A 107 -5.91 -16.54 0.15
N HIS A 108 -4.80 -16.69 0.87
CA HIS A 108 -3.72 -17.62 0.56
C HIS A 108 -3.53 -18.56 1.75
N PRO A 109 -4.50 -19.46 2.03
CA PRO A 109 -4.39 -20.39 3.14
C PRO A 109 -3.13 -21.22 2.95
N VAL A 110 -2.25 -21.19 3.94
CA VAL A 110 -1.08 -22.08 3.94
C VAL A 110 -1.62 -23.50 4.04
N ASN A 111 -1.39 -24.30 3.01
CA ASN A 111 -1.76 -25.71 3.03
C ASN A 111 -0.93 -26.35 4.15
N ASN A 112 -1.50 -26.55 5.35
CA ASN A 112 -0.82 -27.20 6.47
C ASN A 112 -0.37 -28.63 6.15
N ASN A 113 -0.85 -29.18 5.02
CA ASN A 113 -0.46 -30.48 4.49
C ASN A 113 0.80 -30.43 3.63
N THR A 114 1.37 -29.24 3.34
CA THR A 114 2.71 -29.17 2.76
C THR A 114 3.64 -29.67 3.85
N PRO A 115 4.32 -30.82 3.70
CA PRO A 115 5.25 -31.29 4.70
C PRO A 115 6.24 -30.16 4.93
N ILE A 116 6.30 -29.64 6.16
CA ILE A 116 7.40 -28.78 6.57
C ILE A 116 8.62 -29.61 6.20
N PRO A 117 9.50 -29.16 5.29
CA PRO A 117 10.70 -29.91 4.98
C PRO A 117 11.39 -30.09 6.32
N THR A 118 11.35 -31.33 6.83
CA THR A 118 12.07 -31.69 8.05
C THR A 118 13.47 -31.18 7.81
N PRO A 119 14.02 -30.33 8.70
CA PRO A 119 15.29 -29.68 8.46
C PRO A 119 16.26 -30.74 7.95
N VAL A 120 16.60 -30.67 6.66
CA VAL A 120 17.61 -31.53 6.06
C VAL A 120 18.82 -31.25 6.92
N GLY A 121 19.22 -32.28 7.69
CA GLY A 121 19.79 -32.17 9.03
C GLY A 121 20.54 -30.88 9.22
N THR A 122 20.17 -30.12 10.27
CA THR A 122 20.82 -28.89 10.72
C THR A 122 22.23 -28.92 10.17
N PRO A 123 22.59 -28.10 9.14
CA PRO A 123 23.97 -28.08 8.74
C PRO A 123 24.67 -27.78 10.05
N THR A 124 25.42 -28.75 10.55
CA THR A 124 26.37 -28.52 11.61
C THR A 124 27.37 -27.64 10.89
N ILE A 125 27.03 -26.35 10.75
CA ILE A 125 27.99 -25.30 10.59
C ILE A 125 28.81 -25.55 11.83
N PRO A 126 30.04 -26.08 11.72
CA PRO A 126 30.88 -26.14 12.90
C PRO A 126 30.79 -24.73 13.47
N GLN A 127 30.30 -24.61 14.70
CA GLN A 127 30.44 -23.38 15.46
C GLN A 127 31.95 -23.24 15.61
N THR A 128 32.62 -22.72 14.58
CA THR A 128 33.85 -21.99 14.72
C THR A 128 33.43 -20.79 15.53
N ALA A 129 33.42 -20.98 16.85
CA ALA A 129 33.55 -19.92 17.78
C ALA A 129 34.66 -19.04 17.21
N ALA A 130 34.31 -17.83 16.79
CA ALA A 130 35.25 -16.78 16.51
C ALA A 130 35.84 -16.33 17.85
N TYR A 131 36.50 -17.26 18.55
CA TYR A 131 37.70 -16.92 19.28
C TYR A 131 38.68 -16.44 18.23
N TYR A 132 39.30 -15.30 18.48
CA TYR A 132 40.55 -14.91 17.85
C TYR A 132 41.51 -16.11 17.93
N GLN A 133 41.56 -16.91 16.87
CA GLN A 133 42.52 -17.97 16.73
C GLN A 133 43.63 -17.40 15.85
N PRO A 134 44.84 -17.13 16.40
CA PRO A 134 45.95 -16.65 15.60
C PRO A 134 46.22 -17.65 14.47
N ALA A 135 46.51 -17.11 13.28
CA ALA A 135 46.67 -17.87 12.04
C ALA A 135 47.51 -19.14 12.24
N GLN A 136 46.84 -20.29 12.33
CA GLN A 136 47.50 -21.58 12.21
C GLN A 136 47.45 -22.00 10.75
N ALA A 137 48.64 -22.24 10.19
CA ALA A 137 48.83 -22.77 8.85
C ALA A 137 48.15 -24.15 8.75
N TYR A 138 47.04 -24.22 8.03
CA TYR A 138 46.41 -25.50 7.71
C TYR A 138 47.19 -26.21 6.61
N PRO A 139 47.50 -27.52 6.77
CA PRO A 139 48.13 -28.31 5.71
C PRO A 139 47.16 -28.49 4.53
N SER A 140 47.65 -28.20 3.33
CA SER A 140 46.94 -28.00 2.06
C SER A 140 46.28 -29.24 1.42
N ASN A 141 45.89 -30.27 2.17
CA ASN A 141 45.76 -31.61 1.59
C ASN A 141 44.41 -32.33 1.85
N GLN A 142 43.37 -31.65 2.33
CA GLN A 142 42.06 -32.29 2.47
C GLN A 142 41.13 -31.94 1.30
N ASN A 143 40.98 -32.88 0.38
CA ASN A 143 39.94 -32.90 -0.64
C ASN A 143 38.57 -33.01 0.04
N ILE A 144 37.99 -31.87 0.43
CA ILE A 144 36.61 -31.78 0.89
C ILE A 144 35.73 -32.06 -0.32
N THR A 145 35.23 -33.29 -0.39
CA THR A 145 34.25 -33.68 -1.41
C THR A 145 32.90 -33.13 -0.95
N VAL A 146 32.54 -31.94 -1.43
CA VAL A 146 31.20 -31.38 -1.21
C VAL A 146 30.22 -32.21 -2.03
N VAL A 147 29.63 -33.23 -1.41
CA VAL A 147 28.53 -33.98 -2.00
C VAL A 147 27.32 -33.04 -2.03
N ALA A 148 27.15 -32.33 -3.14
CA ALA A 148 25.95 -31.56 -3.41
C ALA A 148 24.79 -32.54 -3.63
N THR A 149 24.07 -32.90 -2.57
CA THR A 149 22.76 -33.55 -2.73
C THR A 149 21.84 -32.57 -3.45
N PRO A 150 21.34 -32.88 -4.66
CA PRO A 150 20.33 -32.06 -5.31
C PRO A 150 19.08 -32.11 -4.44
N VAL A 151 18.82 -31.02 -3.70
CA VAL A 151 17.55 -30.85 -2.99
C VAL A 151 16.48 -30.68 -4.07
N ALA A 152 15.80 -31.78 -4.40
CA ALA A 152 14.84 -31.88 -5.51
C ALA A 152 13.51 -31.15 -5.26
N THR A 153 13.39 -30.41 -4.16
CA THR A 153 12.26 -29.51 -3.92
C THR A 153 12.72 -28.09 -4.19
N PRO A 154 12.25 -27.42 -5.27
CA PRO A 154 12.51 -26.00 -5.43
C PRO A 154 12.03 -25.31 -4.15
N PRO A 155 12.90 -24.54 -3.46
CA PRO A 155 12.47 -23.82 -2.28
C PRO A 155 11.28 -22.97 -2.66
N VAL A 156 10.28 -22.92 -1.78
CA VAL A 156 9.07 -22.09 -1.90
C VAL A 156 9.49 -20.61 -1.71
N LEU A 157 10.35 -20.13 -2.62
CA LEU A 157 10.89 -18.76 -2.67
C LEU A 157 9.82 -17.73 -3.07
N TYR A 158 8.62 -18.20 -3.48
CA TYR A 158 7.53 -17.32 -3.89
C TYR A 158 6.72 -16.75 -2.72
N ALA A 159 6.76 -17.36 -1.53
CA ALA A 159 5.94 -16.94 -0.39
C ALA A 159 6.23 -15.50 0.13
N PRO A 160 7.51 -15.09 0.35
CA PRO A 160 7.78 -13.74 0.85
C PRO A 160 7.49 -12.66 -0.22
N LEU A 161 7.88 -12.90 -1.47
CA LEU A 161 7.71 -11.94 -2.56
C LEU A 161 6.22 -11.73 -2.92
N ALA A 162 5.41 -12.79 -2.85
CA ALA A 162 3.96 -12.68 -3.05
C ALA A 162 3.30 -11.86 -1.94
N ARG A 163 3.70 -12.05 -0.68
CA ARG A 163 3.19 -11.27 0.46
C ARG A 163 3.55 -9.79 0.33
N GLU A 164 4.79 -9.47 0.00
CA GLU A 164 5.24 -8.08 -0.19
C GLU A 164 4.51 -7.40 -1.35
N SER A 165 4.33 -8.12 -2.46
CA SER A 165 3.56 -7.63 -3.62
C SER A 165 2.10 -7.38 -3.23
N PHE A 166 1.48 -8.29 -2.47
CA PHE A 166 0.11 -8.13 -1.97
C PHE A 166 -0.03 -6.89 -1.07
N LEU A 167 0.88 -6.72 -0.11
CA LEU A 167 0.88 -5.56 0.79
C LEU A 167 1.06 -4.26 0.01
N THR A 168 1.96 -4.24 -0.98
CA THR A 168 2.19 -3.07 -1.83
C THR A 168 0.94 -2.68 -2.60
N VAL A 169 0.29 -3.64 -3.27
CA VAL A 169 -0.97 -3.41 -4.00
C VAL A 169 -2.08 -2.93 -3.05
N GLY A 170 -2.21 -3.57 -1.88
CA GLY A 170 -3.20 -3.18 -0.88
C GLY A 170 -3.00 -1.75 -0.38
N HIS A 171 -1.77 -1.36 -0.05
CA HIS A 171 -1.45 0.01 0.37
C HIS A 171 -1.67 1.03 -0.74
N ALA A 172 -1.36 0.69 -2.00
CA ALA A 172 -1.67 1.56 -3.14
C ALA A 172 -3.19 1.81 -3.27
N CYS A 173 -4.01 0.78 -3.09
CA CYS A 173 -5.47 0.92 -3.10
C CYS A 173 -5.96 1.82 -1.95
N PHE A 174 -5.43 1.64 -0.73
CA PHE A 174 -5.76 2.51 0.40
C PHE A 174 -5.29 3.96 0.18
N ALA A 175 -4.15 4.18 -0.47
CA ALA A 175 -3.68 5.52 -0.82
C ALA A 175 -4.65 6.23 -1.77
N MET A 176 -5.13 5.52 -2.80
CA MET A 176 -6.15 6.06 -3.70
C MET A 176 -7.44 6.40 -2.93
N LEU A 177 -7.91 5.51 -2.06
CA LEU A 177 -9.10 5.77 -1.23
C LEU A 177 -8.92 6.98 -0.30
N ALA A 178 -7.78 7.06 0.39
CA ALA A 178 -7.45 8.19 1.27
C ALA A 178 -7.40 9.51 0.49
N SER A 179 -6.87 9.49 -0.74
CA SER A 179 -6.87 10.65 -1.63
C SER A 179 -8.30 11.08 -1.99
N LEU A 180 -9.16 10.15 -2.40
CA LEU A 180 -10.55 10.47 -2.76
C LEU A 180 -11.35 11.03 -1.58
N VAL A 181 -11.17 10.44 -0.39
CA VAL A 181 -11.79 10.93 0.86
C VAL A 181 -11.28 12.33 1.19
N GLY A 182 -9.97 12.58 1.09
CA GLY A 182 -9.38 13.90 1.29
C GLY A 182 -9.98 14.95 0.36
N GLY A 183 -10.14 14.62 -0.92
CA GLY A 183 -10.79 15.50 -1.90
C GLY A 183 -12.24 15.80 -1.56
N LEU A 184 -13.02 14.79 -1.18
CA LEU A 184 -14.42 14.94 -0.78
C LEU A 184 -14.56 15.86 0.45
N LEU A 185 -13.71 15.66 1.46
CA LEU A 185 -13.70 16.48 2.68
C LEU A 185 -13.33 17.93 2.38
N ALA A 186 -12.30 18.16 1.56
CA ALA A 186 -11.88 19.50 1.18
C ALA A 186 -12.96 20.24 0.37
N ALA A 187 -13.62 19.57 -0.58
CA ALA A 187 -14.72 20.15 -1.33
C ALA A 187 -15.91 20.52 -0.41
N ARG A 188 -16.27 19.65 0.55
CA ARG A 188 -17.33 19.98 1.52
C ARG A 188 -16.96 21.14 2.44
N ALA A 189 -15.70 21.21 2.87
CA ALA A 189 -15.22 22.32 3.68
C ALA A 189 -15.27 23.64 2.91
N PHE A 190 -14.96 23.61 1.61
CA PHE A 190 -15.08 24.75 0.70
C PHE A 190 -16.55 25.21 0.56
N ASP A 191 -17.47 24.30 0.25
CA ASP A 191 -18.89 24.61 0.09
C ASP A 191 -19.48 25.26 1.36
N ARG A 192 -19.09 24.77 2.57
CA ARG A 192 -19.51 25.36 3.85
C ARG A 192 -19.01 26.79 4.02
N ARG A 193 -17.77 27.09 3.61
CA ARG A 193 -17.21 28.45 3.72
C ARG A 193 -17.92 29.43 2.78
N GLU A 194 -18.24 29.02 1.56
CA GLU A 194 -18.99 29.88 0.63
C GLU A 194 -20.39 30.22 1.18
N THR A 195 -21.11 29.23 1.71
CA THR A 195 -22.44 29.47 2.33
C THR A 195 -22.38 30.40 3.54
N ALA A 196 -21.33 30.32 4.37
CA ALA A 196 -21.15 31.21 5.50
C ALA A 196 -20.82 32.65 5.06
N SER A 197 -20.04 32.81 3.99
CA SER A 197 -19.67 34.12 3.45
C SER A 197 -20.81 34.85 2.73
N ALA A 198 -21.81 34.12 2.24
CA ALA A 198 -22.96 34.70 1.55
C ALA A 198 -23.85 35.56 2.47
N GLY A 199 -23.70 35.43 3.80
CA GLY A 199 -24.46 36.16 4.81
C GLY A 199 -25.97 35.91 4.74
N PRO A 200 -26.72 36.18 5.81
CA PRO A 200 -28.16 36.38 5.65
C PRO A 200 -28.32 37.58 4.72
N LYS A 201 -28.81 37.36 3.49
CA LYS A 201 -29.27 38.46 2.63
C LYS A 201 -30.21 39.28 3.51
N SER A 202 -29.82 40.51 3.84
CA SER A 202 -30.56 41.43 4.71
C SER A 202 -31.85 41.93 4.06
N GLY A 203 -32.50 41.11 3.23
CA GLY A 203 -33.89 41.23 2.86
C GLY A 203 -34.76 40.82 4.04
N ALA A 204 -34.68 41.56 5.13
CA ALA A 204 -35.87 41.78 5.92
C ALA A 204 -36.90 42.38 4.95
N PRO A 205 -38.06 41.75 4.74
CA PRO A 205 -39.13 42.41 4.01
C PRO A 205 -39.52 43.63 4.85
N GLY A 206 -39.03 44.80 4.44
CA GLY A 206 -39.57 46.08 4.85
C GLY A 206 -40.97 46.20 4.28
N GLY A 207 -41.89 45.37 4.79
CA GLY A 207 -43.32 45.59 4.65
C GLY A 207 -43.65 46.80 5.50
N SER A 208 -43.62 47.97 4.88
CA SER A 208 -44.27 49.15 5.44
C SER A 208 -45.72 48.76 5.73
N PRO A 209 -46.21 48.89 6.97
CA PRO A 209 -47.62 48.67 7.24
C PRO A 209 -48.41 49.69 6.41
N GLN A 210 -49.18 49.21 5.43
CA GLN A 210 -50.23 50.01 4.82
C GLN A 210 -51.25 50.28 5.92
N ILE A 211 -51.23 51.50 6.44
CA ILE A 211 -52.28 52.05 7.28
C ILE A 211 -53.46 52.29 6.33
N ALA A 212 -54.53 51.51 6.52
CA ALA A 212 -55.84 51.75 5.93
C ALA A 212 -56.65 52.70 6.82
#